data_AF-A0A7W0PLL8-F1
#
_entry.id   AF-A0A7W0PLL8-F1
#
_cell.length_a   1.000
_cell.length_b   1.000
_cell.length_c   1.000
_cell.angle_alpha   90.00
_cell.angle_beta   90.00
_cell.angle_gamma   90.00
#
_symmetry.space_group_name_H-M   'P 1'
#
loop_
_entity.id
_entity.type
_entity.pdbx_description
1 polymer ?
#
loop_
_entity_poly.entity_id
_entity_poly.type
_entity_poly.pdbx_seq_one_letter_code
_entity_poly.pdbx_strand_id
1 'polypeptide(L)' 'MIDRYTRPEMGALWTDEAKIQQWLAVELSVCEAWARRGRIPAEAMVSIRGATCNLEHMRDIERETDHDV' A
#
# COMPACT_ATOMS: atom_id res chain seq x y z
N MET A 1 15.38 7.15 8.77
CA MET A 1 16.77 6.74 9.08
C MET A 1 17.70 7.95 8.96
N ILE A 2 18.90 7.94 9.54
CA ILE A 2 19.84 9.08 9.41
C ILE A 2 20.75 8.86 8.20
N ASP A 3 20.75 9.79 7.24
CA ASP A 3 21.46 9.68 5.96
C ASP A 3 22.94 9.29 6.12
N ARG A 4 23.62 9.89 7.09
CA ARG A 4 25.05 9.66 7.36
C ARG A 4 25.42 8.19 7.55
N TYR A 5 24.53 7.38 8.12
CA TYR A 5 24.78 5.97 8.45
C TYR A 5 23.93 5.00 7.60
N THR A 6 23.10 5.54 6.72
CA THR A 6 22.15 4.76 5.95
C THR A 6 22.76 4.41 4.59
N ARG A 7 22.84 3.11 4.31
CA ARG A 7 23.12 2.67 2.94
C ARG A 7 21.93 3.03 2.05
N PRO A 8 22.13 3.53 0.83
CA PRO A 8 21.03 3.92 -0.06
C PRO A 8 19.99 2.81 -0.26
N GLU A 9 20.45 1.57 -0.45
CA GLU A 9 19.59 0.39 -0.60
C GLU A 9 18.68 0.16 0.61
N MET A 10 19.23 0.31 1.82
CA MET A 10 18.43 0.18 3.05
C MET A 10 17.50 1.37 3.23
N GLY A 11 17.95 2.59 2.94
CA GLY A 11 17.11 3.79 3.03
C GLY A 11 15.88 3.71 2.14
N ALA A 12 16.03 3.22 0.92
CA ALA A 12 14.94 3.07 -0.05
C ALA A 12 13.82 2.13 0.41
N LEU A 13 14.13 1.12 1.25
CA LEU A 13 13.12 0.19 1.77
C LEU A 13 12.26 0.79 2.91
N TRP A 14 12.78 1.81 3.59
CA TRP A 14 12.16 2.41 4.77
C TRP A 14 11.52 3.78 4.50
N THR A 15 11.25 4.11 3.24
CA THR A 15 10.48 5.32 2.90
C THR A 15 8.99 5.06 3.06
N ASP A 16 8.20 6.13 3.25
CA ASP A 16 6.73 6.02 3.34
C ASP A 16 6.13 5.46 2.04
N GLU A 17 6.70 5.82 0.89
CA GLU A 17 6.28 5.29 -0.40
C GLU A 17 6.50 3.77 -0.45
N ALA A 18 7.69 3.29 -0.05
CA ALA A 18 7.96 1.86 -0.01
C ALA A 18 6.99 1.13 0.92
N LYS A 19 6.75 1.68 2.12
CA LYS A 19 5.77 1.16 3.10
C LYS A 19 4.38 1.00 2.48
N ILE A 20 3.85 2.06 1.88
CA ILE A 20 2.50 2.09 1.29
C ILE A 20 2.40 1.15 0.09
N GLN A 21 3.43 1.09 -0.76
CA GLN A 21 3.47 0.13 -1.87
C GLN A 21 3.42 -1.32 -1.38
N GLN A 22 4.10 -1.63 -0.26
CA GLN A 22 4.00 -2.96 0.34
C GLN A 22 2.62 -3.24 0.94
N TRP A 23 1.99 -2.27 1.61
CA TRP A 23 0.62 -2.41 2.10
C TRP A 23 -0.36 -2.69 0.95
N LEU A 24 -0.28 -1.91 -0.14
CA LEU A 24 -1.09 -2.14 -1.33
C LEU A 24 -0.87 -3.54 -1.90
N ALA A 25 0.38 -4.01 -1.97
CA ALA A 25 0.68 -5.36 -2.45
C ALA A 25 0.05 -6.47 -1.58
N VAL A 26 0.01 -6.27 -0.26
CA VAL A 26 -0.68 -7.18 0.67
C VAL A 26 -2.19 -7.16 0.42
N GLU A 27 -2.81 -5.97 0.34
CA GLU A 27 -4.25 -5.83 0.10
C GLU A 27 -4.68 -6.46 -1.23
N LEU A 28 -3.92 -6.22 -2.31
CA LEU A 28 -4.16 -6.86 -3.60
C LEU A 28 -4.09 -8.39 -3.51
N SER A 29 -3.12 -8.91 -2.76
CA SER A 29 -2.98 -10.37 -2.54
C SER A 29 -4.16 -10.95 -1.77
N VAL A 30 -4.69 -10.22 -0.79
CA VAL A 30 -5.90 -10.60 -0.04
C VAL A 30 -7.11 -10.63 -0.97
N CYS A 31 -7.32 -9.58 -1.77
CA CYS A 31 -8.39 -9.53 -2.77
C CYS A 31 -8.29 -10.68 -3.78
N GLU A 32 -7.10 -11.00 -4.28
CA GLU A 32 -6.90 -12.15 -5.17
C GLU A 32 -7.31 -13.46 -4.49
N ALA A 33 -6.93 -13.67 -3.24
CA ALA A 33 -7.31 -14.86 -2.49
C ALA A 33 -8.84 -14.94 -2.28
N TRP A 34 -9.48 -13.79 -2.04
CA TRP A 34 -10.93 -13.70 -1.88
C TRP A 34 -11.68 -13.98 -3.19
N ALA A 35 -11.19 -13.45 -4.31
CA ALA A 35 -11.74 -13.72 -5.64
C ALA A 35 -11.66 -15.22 -5.98
N ARG A 36 -10.50 -15.86 -5.71
CA ARG A 36 -10.33 -17.32 -5.88
C ARG A 36 -11.28 -18.14 -5.01
N ARG A 37 -11.66 -17.62 -3.85
CA ARG A 37 -12.64 -18.24 -2.94
C ARG A 37 -14.09 -17.87 -3.25
N GLY A 38 -14.35 -17.09 -4.31
CA GLY A 38 -15.70 -16.65 -4.67
C GLY A 38 -16.35 -15.69 -3.67
N ARG A 39 -15.55 -15.01 -2.82
CA ARG A 39 -16.05 -14.02 -1.85
C ARG A 39 -16.31 -12.66 -2.49
N ILE A 40 -15.60 -12.36 -3.57
CA ILE A 40 -15.82 -11.18 -4.42
C ILE A 40 -15.92 -11.63 -5.89
N PRO A 41 -16.63 -10.89 -6.74
CA PRO A 41 -16.71 -11.18 -8.16
C PRO A 41 -15.32 -11.13 -8.82
N ALA A 42 -15.04 -12.05 -9.74
CA ALA A 42 -13.73 -12.13 -10.38
C ALA A 42 -13.46 -10.93 -11.29
N GLU A 43 -14.51 -10.37 -11.90
CA GLU A 43 -14.45 -9.17 -12.73
C GLU A 43 -14.03 -7.92 -11.95
N ALA A 44 -14.33 -7.86 -10.64
CA ALA A 44 -13.90 -6.74 -9.79
C ALA A 44 -12.37 -6.65 -9.69
N MET A 45 -11.66 -7.78 -9.82
CA MET A 45 -10.20 -7.82 -9.78
C MET A 45 -9.55 -7.03 -10.92
N VAL A 46 -10.24 -6.82 -12.05
CA VAL A 46 -9.71 -6.01 -13.16
C VAL A 46 -9.48 -4.57 -12.69
N SER A 47 -10.45 -4.00 -11.96
CA SER A 47 -10.34 -2.66 -11.39
C SER A 47 -9.35 -2.63 -10.23
N ILE A 48 -9.43 -3.60 -9.32
CA ILE A 48 -8.60 -3.66 -8.11
C ILE A 48 -7.11 -3.73 -8.46
N ARG A 49 -6.71 -4.49 -9.49
CA ARG A 49 -5.30 -4.56 -9.96
C ARG A 49 -4.74 -3.21 -10.42
N GLY A 50 -5.59 -2.28 -10.83
CA GLY A 50 -5.20 -0.92 -11.24
C GLY A 50 -5.14 0.08 -10.09
N ALA A 51 -5.37 -0.35 -8.85
CA ALA A 51 -5.35 0.53 -7.69
C ALA A 51 -3.96 1.18 -7.50
N THR A 52 -3.97 2.44 -7.07
CA THR A 52 -2.77 3.20 -6.71
C THR A 52 -3.03 4.00 -5.44
N CYS A 53 -1.98 4.34 -4.71
CA CYS A 53 -2.06 5.14 -3.50
C CYS A 53 -1.40 6.50 -3.72
N ASN A 54 -2.05 7.55 -3.24
CA ASN A 54 -1.51 8.91 -3.23
C ASN A 54 -1.11 9.28 -1.79
N LEU A 55 0.19 9.39 -1.53
CA LEU A 55 0.75 9.69 -0.22
C LEU A 55 0.30 11.05 0.34
N GLU A 56 0.15 12.06 -0.51
CA GLU A 56 -0.31 13.39 -0.07
C GLU A 56 -1.75 13.31 0.44
N HIS A 57 -2.63 12.65 -0.33
CA HIS A 57 -4.01 12.46 0.07
C HIS A 57 -4.15 11.61 1.35
N MET A 58 -3.32 10.58 1.51
CA MET A 58 -3.31 9.76 2.73
C MET A 58 -2.93 10.60 3.96
N ARG A 59 -1.92 11.48 3.84
CA ARG A 59 -1.53 12.39 4.92
C ARG A 59 -2.63 13.39 5.27
N ASP A 60 -3.46 13.78 4.31
CA ASP A 60 -4.61 14.64 4.58
C ASP A 60 -5.67 13.92 5.40
N ILE A 61 -5.97 12.67 5.04
CA ILE A 61 -6.92 11.82 5.78
C ILE A 61 -6.39 11.49 7.18
N GLU A 62 -5.12 11.12 7.30
CA GLU A 62 -4.47 10.78 8.59
C GLU A 62 -4.59 11.92 9.61
N ARG A 63 -4.52 13.17 9.17
CA ARG A 63 -4.71 14.36 10.04
C ARG A 63 -6.12 14.45 10.63
N GLU A 64 -7.12 13.84 9.99
CA GLU A 64 -8.50 13.80 10.47
C GLU A 64 -8.80 12.53 11.27
N THR A 65 -8.22 11.39 10.86
CA THR A 65 -8.51 10.07 11.45
C THR A 65 -7.62 9.72 12.63
N ASP A 66 -6.44 10.35 12.76
CA ASP A 66 -5.36 9.95 13.68
C ASP A 66 -5.02 8.45 13.53
N HIS A 67 -5.14 7.94 12.31
CA HIS A 67 -4.96 6.54 11.94
C HIS A 67 -4.37 6.43 10.54
N ASP A 68 -3.28 5.67 10.40
CA ASP A 68 -2.46 5.60 9.18
C ASP A 68 -2.90 4.53 8.18
N VAL A 69 -3.75 3.58 8.59
CA VAL A 69 -4.40 2.53 7.77
C VAL A 69 -5.86 2.83 7.47
#